data_AF-A0A179EXQ6-F1
#
_entry.id   AF-A0A179EXQ6-F1
#
_cell.length_a   1.000
_cell.length_b   1.000
_cell.length_c   1.000
_cell.angle_alpha   90.00
_cell.angle_beta   90.00
_cell.angle_gamma   90.00
#
_symmetry.space_group_name_H-M   'P 1'
#
loop_
_entity.id
_entity.type
_entity.pdbx_description
1 polymer ?
#
loop_
_entity_poly.entity_id
_entity_poly.type
_entity_poly.pdbx_seq_one_letter_code
_entity_poly.pdbx_strand_id
1 'polypeptide(L)'
;MTGNQNPGNFANRPKDEVQEIVSKGGQASHSSGFATMDPDKQRDIASQGGQASSGSFEPGSEKAKEAGRMGGLNYAGDSEEDIW
;
A
#
# COMPACT_ATOMS: atom_id res chain seq x y z
N MET A 1 5.24 -8.96 25.93
CA MET A 1 6.00 -8.74 24.69
C MET A 1 4.99 -8.63 23.57
N THR A 2 4.67 -7.42 23.10
CA THR A 2 3.77 -7.25 21.94
C THR A 2 4.56 -7.63 20.70
N GLY A 3 4.44 -8.89 20.26
CA GLY A 3 4.95 -9.32 18.97
C GLY A 3 4.40 -8.40 17.90
N ASN A 4 5.27 -7.87 17.05
CA ASN A 4 4.89 -6.91 16.02
C ASN A 4 3.85 -7.55 15.09
N GLN A 5 2.62 -7.05 15.12
CA GLN A 5 1.47 -7.68 14.48
C GLN A 5 1.45 -7.51 12.95
N ASN A 6 2.40 -6.75 12.41
CA ASN A 6 2.56 -6.55 10.97
C ASN A 6 4.07 -6.57 10.62
N PRO A 7 4.64 -7.73 10.28
CA PRO A 7 6.05 -7.84 9.91
C PRO A 7 6.38 -7.11 8.61
N GLY A 8 5.42 -6.91 7.71
CA GLY A 8 5.63 -6.29 6.40
C GLY A 8 5.62 -4.76 6.35
N ASN A 9 5.49 -4.06 7.48
CA ASN A 9 5.50 -2.59 7.49
C ASN A 9 6.87 -1.99 7.15
N PHE A 10 6.92 -0.71 6.75
CA PHE A 10 8.19 -0.02 6.43
C PHE A 10 9.13 0.15 7.63
N ALA A 11 8.61 0.19 8.86
CA ALA A 11 9.42 0.32 10.07
C ALA A 11 10.24 -0.94 10.37
N ASN A 12 9.89 -2.08 9.76
CA ASN A 12 10.61 -3.36 9.90
C ASN A 12 11.57 -3.64 8.74
N ARG A 13 11.74 -2.70 7.81
CA ARG A 13 12.57 -2.88 6.61
C ARG A 13 13.92 -2.17 6.73
N PRO A 14 14.97 -2.68 6.07
CA PRO A 14 16.21 -1.94 5.88
C PRO A 14 15.96 -0.59 5.19
N LYS A 15 16.68 0.45 5.61
CA LYS A 15 16.50 1.81 5.07
C LYS A 15 16.77 1.89 3.56
N ASP A 16 17.74 1.13 3.07
CA ASP A 16 18.11 1.12 1.65
C ASP A 16 16.97 0.56 0.78
N GLU A 17 16.31 -0.50 1.24
CA GLU A 17 15.12 -1.08 0.58
C GLU A 17 13.96 -0.07 0.56
N VAL A 18 13.69 0.59 1.69
CA VAL A 18 12.66 1.63 1.78
C VAL A 18 12.95 2.78 0.81
N GLN A 19 14.21 3.20 0.71
CA GLN A 19 14.63 4.27 -0.18
C GLN A 19 14.43 3.89 -1.66
N GLU A 20 14.75 2.65 -2.04
CA GLU A 20 14.50 2.15 -3.38
C GLU A 20 13.00 2.11 -3.72
N ILE A 21 12.17 1.64 -2.79
CA ILE A 21 10.70 1.60 -2.96
C ILE A 21 10.14 3.00 -3.16
N VAL A 22 10.55 3.96 -2.32
CA VAL A 22 10.13 5.36 -2.43
C VAL A 22 10.59 5.98 -3.75
N SER A 23 11.84 5.71 -4.15
CA SER A 23 12.39 6.20 -5.42
C SER A 23 11.60 5.68 -6.63
N LYS A 24 11.30 4.38 -6.68
CA LYS A 24 10.48 3.77 -7.74
C LYS A 24 9.07 4.37 -7.80
N GLY A 25 8.43 4.56 -6.64
CA GLY A 25 7.11 5.19 -6.56
C GLY A 25 7.09 6.64 -7.05
N GLY A 26 8.13 7.41 -6.71
CA GLY A 26 8.31 8.78 -7.18
C GLY A 26 8.53 8.88 -8.69
N GLN A 27 9.38 8.00 -9.25
CA GLN A 27 9.63 7.94 -10.69
C GLN A 27 8.38 7.59 -11.50
N ALA A 28 7.59 6.61 -11.04
CA ALA A 28 6.34 6.22 -11.70
C ALA A 28 5.30 7.35 -11.75
N SER A 29 5.34 8.26 -10.77
CA SER A 29 4.36 9.35 -10.66
C SER A 29 4.74 10.60 -11.46
N HIS A 30 5.98 10.69 -11.96
CA HIS A 30 6.55 11.94 -12.47
C HIS A 30 6.08 12.35 -13.88
N SER A 31 5.50 11.43 -14.66
CA SER A 31 5.19 11.68 -16.09
C SER A 31 3.81 11.20 -16.56
N SER A 32 3.08 10.41 -15.77
CA SER A 32 1.82 9.79 -16.20
C SER A 32 0.85 9.47 -15.04
N GLY A 33 0.91 10.27 -13.97
CA GLY A 33 0.10 10.07 -12.78
C GLY A 33 -1.37 10.49 -12.94
N PHE A 34 -2.17 10.16 -11.92
CA PHE A 34 -3.58 10.55 -11.84
C PHE A 34 -3.79 12.07 -12.01
N ALA A 35 -2.86 12.89 -11.48
CA ALA A 35 -2.93 14.35 -11.55
C ALA A 35 -2.80 14.93 -12.97
N THR A 36 -2.13 14.22 -13.89
CA THR A 36 -1.91 14.67 -15.29
C THR A 36 -2.92 14.07 -16.27
N MET A 37 -3.88 13.26 -15.79
CA MET A 37 -4.91 12.64 -16.61
C MET A 37 -6.00 13.65 -17.00
N ASP A 38 -6.79 13.35 -18.04
CA ASP A 38 -7.99 14.12 -18.39
C ASP A 38 -8.96 14.27 -17.18
N PRO A 39 -9.49 15.48 -16.90
CA PRO A 39 -10.34 15.73 -15.73
C PRO A 39 -11.61 14.88 -15.64
N ASP A 40 -12.25 14.57 -16.78
CA ASP A 40 -13.48 13.78 -16.77
C ASP A 40 -13.14 12.31 -16.43
N LYS A 41 -12.06 11.81 -17.02
CA LYS A 41 -11.53 10.49 -16.66
C LYS A 41 -11.09 10.39 -15.20
N GLN A 42 -10.49 11.45 -14.64
CA GLN A 42 -10.17 11.51 -13.20
C GLN A 42 -11.42 11.38 -12.34
N ARG A 43 -12.51 12.09 -12.68
CA ARG A 43 -13.78 12.03 -11.95
C ARG A 43 -14.41 10.64 -11.99
N ASP A 44 -14.40 10.00 -13.15
CA ASP A 44 -14.95 8.65 -13.30
C ASP A 44 -14.19 7.63 -12.44
N ILE A 45 -12.85 7.67 -12.47
CA ILE A 45 -12.01 6.78 -11.65
C ILE A 45 -12.21 7.07 -10.16
N ALA A 46 -12.23 8.35 -9.75
CA ALA A 46 -12.47 8.72 -8.36
C ALA A 46 -13.85 8.26 -7.87
N SER A 47 -14.88 8.38 -8.71
CA SER A 47 -16.25 7.92 -8.42
C SER A 47 -16.29 6.39 -8.23
N GLN A 48 -15.67 5.64 -9.15
CA GLN A 48 -15.55 4.18 -9.04
C GLN A 48 -14.80 3.76 -7.76
N GLY A 49 -13.70 4.45 -7.43
CA GLY A 49 -12.96 4.22 -6.20
C GLY A 49 -13.78 4.50 -4.94
N GLY A 50 -14.61 5.55 -4.96
CA GLY A 50 -15.54 5.87 -3.88
C GLY A 50 -16.64 4.83 -3.69
N GLN A 51 -17.19 4.30 -4.80
CA GLN A 51 -18.23 3.25 -4.77
C GLN A 51 -17.67 1.89 -4.33
N ALA A 52 -16.45 1.55 -4.75
CA ALA A 52 -15.78 0.31 -4.38
C ALA A 52 -15.25 0.35 -2.93
N SER A 53 -14.98 1.54 -2.41
CA SER A 53 -14.54 1.72 -1.04
C SER A 53 -15.71 1.55 -0.07
N SER A 54 -15.48 0.82 1.03
CA SER A 54 -16.44 0.70 2.13
C SER A 54 -16.37 1.88 3.12
N GLY A 55 -15.85 3.03 2.66
CA GLY A 55 -15.66 4.24 3.45
C GLY A 55 -14.32 4.31 4.19
N SER A 56 -14.11 5.40 4.92
CA SER A 56 -12.95 5.57 5.80
C SER A 56 -13.04 4.63 7.00
N PHE A 57 -11.89 4.23 7.54
CA PHE A 57 -11.84 3.46 8.77
C PHE A 57 -11.73 4.41 9.96
N GLU A 58 -12.51 4.15 11.01
CA GLU A 58 -12.31 4.83 12.28
C GLU A 58 -10.96 4.41 12.88
N PRO A 59 -10.12 5.36 13.34
CA PRO A 59 -8.85 5.05 13.99
C PRO A 59 -9.05 4.07 15.14
N GLY A 60 -8.30 2.96 15.13
CA GLY A 60 -8.38 1.94 16.17
C GLY A 60 -9.54 0.95 16.05
N SER A 61 -10.44 1.10 15.06
CA SER A 61 -11.47 0.11 14.77
C SER A 61 -10.88 -1.25 14.37
N GLU A 62 -11.58 -2.34 14.66
CA GLU A 62 -11.16 -3.69 14.25
C GLU A 62 -10.99 -3.80 12.74
N LYS A 63 -11.86 -3.13 11.97
CA LYS A 63 -11.78 -3.04 10.51
C LYS A 63 -10.48 -2.37 10.04
N ALA A 64 -10.03 -1.30 10.72
CA ALA A 64 -8.75 -0.64 10.43
C ALA A 64 -7.56 -1.56 10.74
N LYS A 65 -7.61 -2.25 11.89
CA LYS A 65 -6.57 -3.19 12.32
C LYS A 65 -6.45 -4.36 11.35
N GLU A 66 -7.58 -4.92 10.93
CA GLU A 66 -7.62 -6.03 9.98
C GLU A 66 -7.10 -5.62 8.60
N ALA A 67 -7.55 -4.47 8.06
CA ALA A 67 -7.04 -3.95 6.79
C ALA A 67 -5.52 -3.68 6.86
N GLY A 68 -5.04 -3.09 7.96
CA GLY A 68 -3.60 -2.88 8.20
C GLY A 68 -2.81 -4.19 8.32
N ARG A 69 -3.36 -5.21 8.98
CA ARG A 69 -2.77 -6.55 9.08
C ARG A 69 -2.68 -7.20 7.69
N MET A 70 -3.76 -7.19 6.92
CA MET A 70 -3.80 -7.77 5.57
C MET A 70 -2.82 -7.07 4.61
N GLY A 71 -2.70 -5.75 4.68
CA GLY A 71 -1.69 -5.00 3.91
C GLY A 71 -0.26 -5.40 4.26
N GLY A 72 -0.02 -5.87 5.48
CA GLY A 72 1.27 -6.39 5.94
C GLY A 72 1.62 -7.81 5.49
N LEU A 73 0.61 -8.68 5.37
CA LEU A 73 0.81 -10.11 5.06
C LEU A 73 1.22 -10.36 3.62
N ASN A 74 0.75 -9.56 2.66
CA ASN A 74 1.02 -9.75 1.23
C ASN A 74 2.50 -9.57 0.82
N TYR A 75 3.36 -9.04 1.70
CA TYR A 75 4.80 -8.95 1.45
C TYR A 75 5.59 -10.08 2.10
N ALA A 76 5.02 -10.80 3.08
CA ALA A 76 5.70 -11.91 3.74
C ALA A 76 5.65 -13.22 2.94
N GLY A 77 5.01 -13.22 1.76
CA GLY A 77 4.85 -14.40 0.90
C GLY A 77 5.95 -14.63 -0.14
N ASP A 78 6.99 -13.79 -0.19
CA ASP A 78 8.07 -13.87 -1.20
C ASP A 78 9.38 -14.43 -0.63
N SER A 79 9.30 -15.25 0.42
CA SER A 79 10.47 -15.88 1.03
C SER A 79 10.28 -17.37 1.28
N GLU A 80 9.93 -18.15 0.25
CA GLU A 80 10.29 -19.57 0.16
C GLU A 80 10.62 -19.96 -1.30
N GLU A 81 11.92 -20.16 -1.51
CA GLU A 81 12.56 -21.18 -2.36
C GLU A 81 12.23 -21.28 -3.86
N ASP A 82 13.16 -20.77 -4.69
CA ASP A 82 13.67 -21.49 -5.86
C ASP A 82 15.20 -21.27 -5.93
N ILE A 83 15.92 -21.99 -5.05
CA ILE A 83 17.35 -22.26 -5.19
C ILE A 83 17.51 -23.78 -5.17
N TRP A 84 17.48 -24.39 -6.36
CA TRP A 84 18.27 -25.57 -6.70
C TRP A 84 18.51 -25.62 -8.21
#